data_AF-A0A164QI61-F1
#
_entry.id   AF-A0A164QI61-F1
#
_cell.length_a   1.000
_cell.length_b   1.000
_cell.length_c   1.000
_cell.angle_alpha   90.00
_cell.angle_beta   90.00
_cell.angle_gamma   90.00
#
_symmetry.space_group_name_H-M   'P 1'
#
loop_
_entity.id
_entity.type
_entity.pdbx_description
1 polymer ?
#
loop_
_entity_poly.entity_id
_entity_poly.type
_entity_poly.pdbx_seq_one_letter_code
_entity_poly.pdbx_strand_id
1 'polypeptide(L)'
;MVAVAHGLAELGFAVFAADVWGERTQPATEPEIGPLIGSMVGDRARWIARVAAAHDAARDQPEVDGAAVVGLGYCFGGSSVLEYVRAAGDLRGAVSVHGGLDLLAPDWSTPVATGHVLVCTGSADPMATAEQRAALTAALTAAGVSWELDLYGGAKHAFTSPRAQHSPNPEVVAYDARAAARAWDATVRFLHELFPAVRLAAGSAA
;
A
#
# COMPACT_ATOMS: atom_id res chain seq x y z
N MET A 1 -9.71 -0.11 6.27
CA MET A 1 -8.52 -0.35 7.12
C MET A 1 -8.79 -1.35 8.23
N VAL A 2 -9.70 -1.11 9.20
CA VAL A 2 -9.94 -2.08 10.29
C VAL A 2 -10.34 -3.48 9.79
N ALA A 3 -11.27 -3.58 8.84
CA ALA A 3 -11.67 -4.87 8.29
C ALA A 3 -10.50 -5.61 7.57
N VAL A 4 -9.63 -4.86 6.88
CA VAL A 4 -8.42 -5.42 6.25
C VAL A 4 -7.46 -5.94 7.31
N ALA A 5 -7.24 -5.18 8.39
CA ALA A 5 -6.37 -5.59 9.49
C ALA A 5 -6.90 -6.85 10.18
N HIS A 6 -8.21 -6.96 10.41
CA HIS A 6 -8.83 -8.18 10.95
C HIS A 6 -8.66 -9.35 10.00
N GLY A 7 -8.92 -9.18 8.69
CA GLY A 7 -8.73 -10.26 7.71
C GLY A 7 -7.29 -10.76 7.64
N LEU A 8 -6.30 -9.88 7.76
CA LEU A 8 -4.89 -10.29 7.85
C LEU A 8 -4.56 -10.99 9.17
N ALA A 9 -5.13 -10.52 10.30
CA ALA A 9 -4.97 -11.18 11.59
C ALA A 9 -5.58 -12.59 11.61
N GLU A 10 -6.73 -12.79 10.97
CA GLU A 10 -7.36 -14.10 10.77
C GLU A 10 -6.50 -15.05 9.94
N LEU A 11 -5.66 -14.52 9.04
CA LEU A 11 -4.67 -15.28 8.28
C LEU A 11 -3.38 -15.58 9.07
N GLY A 12 -3.28 -15.10 10.32
CA GLY A 12 -2.16 -15.35 11.22
C GLY A 12 -1.06 -14.28 11.21
N PHE A 13 -1.28 -13.13 10.57
CA PHE A 13 -0.32 -12.03 10.57
C PHE A 13 -0.53 -11.11 11.78
N ALA A 14 0.53 -10.70 12.45
CA ALA A 14 0.49 -9.55 13.36
C ALA A 14 0.33 -8.27 12.52
N VAL A 15 -0.65 -7.42 12.87
CA VAL A 15 -0.97 -6.22 12.08
C VAL A 15 -0.92 -4.97 12.94
N PHE A 16 -0.10 -4.01 12.52
CA PHE A 16 -0.04 -2.67 13.09
C PHE A 16 -0.74 -1.67 12.15
N ALA A 17 -1.81 -1.03 12.63
CA ALA A 17 -2.51 0.01 11.86
C ALA A 17 -1.87 1.38 12.13
N ALA A 18 -1.10 1.88 11.16
CA ALA A 18 -0.37 3.14 11.27
C ALA A 18 -1.29 4.38 11.27
N ASP A 19 -1.07 5.30 12.21
CA ASP A 19 -1.63 6.65 12.20
C ASP A 19 -0.67 7.62 11.49
N VAL A 20 -0.69 7.61 10.16
CA VAL A 20 0.20 8.47 9.35
C VAL A 20 -0.18 9.94 9.45
N TRP A 21 -1.46 10.28 9.68
CA TRP A 21 -1.91 11.67 9.87
C TRP A 21 -1.49 12.24 11.22
N GLY A 22 -1.43 11.39 12.25
CA GLY A 22 -1.11 11.75 13.62
C GLY A 22 -2.32 12.23 14.41
N GLU A 23 -2.17 12.23 15.72
CA GLU A 23 -3.18 12.69 16.68
C GLU A 23 -4.54 12.01 16.51
N ARG A 24 -4.55 10.78 15.95
CA ARG A 24 -5.75 9.99 15.64
C ARG A 24 -6.71 10.72 14.68
N THR A 25 -6.16 11.55 13.80
CA THR A 25 -6.95 12.27 12.80
C THR A 25 -7.64 11.30 11.85
N GLN A 26 -8.95 11.43 11.69
CA GLN A 26 -9.78 10.57 10.84
C GLN A 26 -10.54 11.42 9.82
N PRO A 27 -9.87 11.88 8.74
CA PRO A 27 -10.53 12.69 7.72
C PRO A 27 -11.55 11.83 6.97
N ALA A 28 -12.74 12.38 6.72
CA ALA A 28 -13.86 11.63 6.15
C ALA A 28 -14.29 12.17 4.78
N THR A 29 -13.92 13.41 4.46
CA THR A 29 -14.38 14.11 3.25
C THR A 29 -13.21 14.56 2.38
N GLU A 30 -13.44 14.70 1.06
CA GLU A 30 -12.42 15.19 0.13
C GLU A 30 -11.78 16.53 0.57
N PRO A 31 -12.54 17.54 1.07
CA PRO A 31 -11.96 18.80 1.56
C PRO A 31 -11.05 18.63 2.79
N GLU A 32 -11.21 17.57 3.58
CA GLU A 32 -10.32 17.26 4.70
C GLU A 32 -9.10 16.45 4.24
N ILE A 33 -9.29 15.49 3.34
CA ILE A 33 -8.26 14.56 2.89
C ILE A 33 -7.24 15.25 1.98
N GLY A 34 -7.70 16.04 1.01
CA GLY A 34 -6.84 16.69 0.00
C GLY A 34 -5.71 17.54 0.61
N PRO A 35 -6.01 18.47 1.55
CA PRO A 35 -4.99 19.27 2.22
C PRO A 35 -3.99 18.43 3.03
N LEU A 36 -4.44 17.34 3.66
CA LEU A 36 -3.54 16.45 4.40
C LEU A 36 -2.54 15.77 3.47
N ILE A 37 -3.01 15.20 2.35
CA ILE A 37 -2.14 14.62 1.32
C ILE A 37 -1.18 15.69 0.78
N GLY A 38 -1.70 16.85 0.38
CA GLY A 38 -0.88 17.95 -0.14
C GLY A 38 0.20 18.40 0.86
N SER A 39 -0.12 18.44 2.15
CA SER A 39 0.85 18.78 3.19
C SER A 39 1.94 17.72 3.36
N MET A 40 1.65 16.44 3.15
CA MET A 40 2.65 15.36 3.22
C MET A 40 3.52 15.33 1.97
N VAL A 41 2.95 15.59 0.80
CA VAL A 41 3.72 15.70 -0.46
C VAL A 41 4.62 16.93 -0.44
N GLY A 42 4.12 18.06 0.08
CA GLY A 42 4.87 19.31 0.24
C GLY A 42 5.99 19.22 1.28
N ASP A 43 5.84 18.35 2.28
CA ASP A 43 6.86 18.04 3.28
C ASP A 43 7.11 16.52 3.33
N ARG A 44 7.79 16.04 2.29
CA ARG A 44 8.08 14.62 2.08
C ARG A 44 8.99 14.04 3.17
N ALA A 45 9.86 14.86 3.76
CA ALA A 45 10.68 14.43 4.90
C ALA A 45 9.79 14.08 6.10
N ARG A 46 8.82 14.93 6.43
CA ARG A 46 7.83 14.66 7.48
C ARG A 46 6.94 13.46 7.15
N TRP A 47 6.50 13.33 5.90
CA TRP A 47 5.72 12.16 5.46
C TRP A 47 6.48 10.86 5.73
N ILE A 48 7.74 10.79 5.28
CA ILE A 48 8.55 9.58 5.43
C ILE A 48 8.94 9.32 6.88
N ALA A 49 9.22 10.37 7.66
CA ALA A 49 9.46 10.22 9.10
C ALA A 49 8.26 9.60 9.82
N ARG A 50 7.03 9.91 9.40
CA ARG A 50 5.81 9.32 9.99
C ARG A 50 5.63 7.86 9.61
N VAL A 51 5.93 7.48 8.37
CA VAL A 51 5.92 6.07 7.95
C VAL A 51 7.01 5.29 8.69
N ALA A 52 8.22 5.85 8.81
CA ALA A 52 9.31 5.26 9.58
C ALA A 52 8.96 5.07 11.06
N ALA A 53 8.34 6.06 11.71
CA ALA A 53 7.90 5.94 13.09
C ALA A 53 6.84 4.83 13.27
N ALA A 54 5.94 4.66 12.30
CA ALA A 54 4.97 3.55 12.33
C ALA A 54 5.64 2.19 12.12
N HIS A 55 6.63 2.12 11.23
CA HIS A 55 7.46 0.93 11.04
C HIS A 55 8.18 0.54 12.33
N ASP A 56 8.85 1.49 12.98
CA ASP A 56 9.58 1.25 14.22
C ASP A 56 8.64 0.81 15.35
N ALA A 57 7.49 1.47 15.49
CA ALA A 57 6.48 1.08 16.47
C ALA A 57 5.92 -0.33 16.24
N ALA A 58 5.75 -0.74 14.99
CA ALA A 58 5.34 -2.10 14.63
C ALA A 58 6.44 -3.12 14.96
N ARG A 59 7.68 -2.83 14.57
CA ARG A 59 8.87 -3.67 14.84
C ARG A 59 9.09 -3.93 16.32
N ASP A 60 8.79 -2.95 17.17
CA ASP A 60 9.00 -3.03 18.61
C ASP A 60 7.90 -3.80 19.36
N GLN A 61 6.85 -4.27 18.69
CA GLN A 61 5.82 -5.11 19.32
C GLN A 61 6.34 -6.54 19.55
N PRO A 62 6.06 -7.16 20.72
CA PRO A 62 6.60 -8.47 21.07
C PRO A 62 6.08 -9.61 20.18
N GLU A 63 4.95 -9.44 19.52
CA GLU A 63 4.36 -10.41 18.59
C GLU A 63 4.90 -10.29 17.15
N VAL A 64 5.74 -9.29 16.85
CA VAL A 64 6.24 -9.01 15.50
C VAL A 64 7.68 -9.50 15.36
N ASP A 65 7.96 -10.25 14.29
CA ASP A 65 9.35 -10.45 13.83
C ASP A 65 9.87 -9.15 13.24
N GLY A 66 10.61 -8.42 14.06
CA GLY A 66 11.10 -7.10 13.74
C GLY A 66 12.06 -7.02 12.55
N ALA A 67 12.65 -8.15 12.14
CA ALA A 67 13.53 -8.22 10.97
C ALA A 67 12.76 -8.43 9.66
N ALA A 68 11.44 -8.66 9.74
CA ALA A 68 10.64 -9.06 8.60
C ALA A 68 9.27 -8.35 8.59
N VAL A 69 9.28 -7.02 8.43
CA VAL A 69 8.07 -6.20 8.36
C VAL A 69 7.67 -5.93 6.91
N VAL A 70 6.38 -6.07 6.59
CA VAL A 70 5.81 -5.68 5.28
C VAL A 70 4.93 -4.44 5.42
N GLY A 71 5.14 -3.45 4.55
CA GLY A 71 4.25 -2.30 4.44
C GLY A 71 3.10 -2.60 3.49
N LEU A 72 1.85 -2.50 3.95
CA LEU A 72 0.65 -2.58 3.11
C LEU A 72 -0.13 -1.28 3.16
N GLY A 73 -0.44 -0.71 1.99
CA GLY A 73 -1.12 0.56 1.89
C GLY A 73 -2.18 0.62 0.80
N TYR A 74 -3.21 1.43 1.05
CA TYR A 74 -4.31 1.73 0.12
C TYR A 74 -4.33 3.24 -0.19
N CYS A 75 -4.55 3.64 -1.45
CA CYS A 75 -4.60 5.05 -1.85
C CYS A 75 -3.33 5.78 -1.39
N PHE A 76 -3.43 6.84 -0.58
CA PHE A 76 -2.29 7.54 0.00
C PHE A 76 -1.38 6.61 0.83
N GLY A 77 -1.94 5.59 1.50
CA GLY A 77 -1.14 4.57 2.16
C GLY A 77 -0.31 3.74 1.17
N GLY A 78 -0.87 3.45 -0.01
CA GLY A 78 -0.16 2.75 -1.10
C GLY A 78 0.99 3.60 -1.65
N SER A 79 0.75 4.90 -1.81
CA SER A 79 1.82 5.87 -2.10
C SER A 79 2.85 5.93 -0.97
N SER A 80 2.41 5.87 0.29
CA SER A 80 3.28 5.98 1.47
C SER A 80 4.27 4.81 1.55
N VAL A 81 3.83 3.59 1.28
CA VAL A 81 4.74 2.42 1.30
C VAL A 81 5.72 2.46 0.12
N LEU A 82 5.29 2.88 -1.07
CA LEU A 82 6.20 3.05 -2.22
C LEU A 82 7.21 4.18 -2.01
N GLU A 83 6.75 5.30 -1.45
CA GLU A 83 7.61 6.44 -1.14
C GLU A 83 8.63 6.07 -0.05
N TYR A 84 8.23 5.24 0.93
CA TYR A 84 9.14 4.71 1.94
C TYR A 84 10.20 3.77 1.34
N VAL A 85 9.81 2.88 0.42
CA VAL A 85 10.76 2.06 -0.36
C VAL A 85 11.76 2.94 -1.10
N ARG A 86 11.27 3.97 -1.82
CA ARG A 86 12.10 4.94 -2.55
C ARG A 86 13.09 5.65 -1.63
N ALA A 87 12.67 5.98 -0.41
CA ALA A 87 13.49 6.63 0.60
C ALA A 87 14.41 5.66 1.37
N ALA A 88 14.64 4.45 0.84
CA ALA A 88 15.46 3.39 1.45
C ALA A 88 14.94 2.91 2.81
N GLY A 89 13.63 2.90 2.98
CA GLY A 89 12.97 2.22 4.10
C GLY A 89 13.26 0.73 4.14
N ASP A 90 13.48 0.20 5.35
CA ASP A 90 13.83 -1.19 5.60
C ASP A 90 12.57 -2.05 5.75
N LEU A 91 11.98 -2.45 4.63
CA LEU A 91 10.87 -3.41 4.61
C LEU A 91 11.31 -4.73 3.98
N ARG A 92 10.77 -5.84 4.48
CA ARG A 92 10.89 -7.13 3.79
C ARG A 92 10.16 -7.09 2.44
N GLY A 93 9.05 -6.36 2.37
CA GLY A 93 8.32 -6.10 1.15
C GLY A 93 7.29 -4.97 1.31
N ALA A 94 6.76 -4.48 0.18
CA ALA A 94 5.71 -3.47 0.15
C ALA A 94 4.57 -3.86 -0.78
N VAL A 95 3.34 -3.65 -0.35
CA VAL A 95 2.12 -3.86 -1.14
C VAL A 95 1.37 -2.54 -1.28
N SER A 96 1.29 -2.03 -2.50
CA SER A 96 0.57 -0.81 -2.84
C SER A 96 -0.71 -1.15 -3.58
N VAL A 97 -1.85 -0.84 -2.99
CA VAL A 97 -3.18 -1.06 -3.60
C VAL A 97 -3.78 0.28 -3.96
N HIS A 98 -4.04 0.48 -5.26
CA HIS A 98 -4.43 1.76 -5.88
C HIS A 98 -3.67 2.95 -5.31
N GLY A 99 -2.35 2.82 -5.14
CA GLY A 99 -1.50 3.95 -4.75
C GLY A 99 -1.52 5.05 -5.82
N GLY A 100 -1.63 6.30 -5.39
CA GLY A 100 -1.42 7.45 -6.27
C GLY A 100 0.06 7.57 -6.63
N LEU A 101 0.41 7.20 -7.86
CA LEU A 101 1.80 7.20 -8.36
C LEU A 101 2.27 8.62 -8.71
N ASP A 102 1.33 9.52 -8.98
CA ASP A 102 1.55 10.96 -9.15
C ASP A 102 2.11 11.65 -7.89
N LEU A 103 1.93 11.05 -6.72
CA LEU A 103 2.46 11.57 -5.44
C LEU A 103 3.94 11.22 -5.21
N LEU A 104 4.46 10.22 -5.91
CA LEU A 104 5.82 9.72 -5.70
C LEU A 104 6.86 10.71 -6.20
N ALA A 105 7.98 10.82 -5.50
CA ALA A 105 9.10 11.57 -6.07
C ALA A 105 9.68 10.81 -7.28
N PRO A 106 10.16 11.52 -8.32
CA PRO A 106 10.68 10.88 -9.52
C PRO A 106 12.06 10.22 -9.32
N ASP A 107 12.79 10.58 -8.26
CA ASP A 107 14.16 10.12 -8.03
C ASP A 107 14.20 8.84 -7.18
N TRP A 108 14.68 7.76 -7.80
CA TRP A 108 14.90 6.43 -7.22
C TRP A 108 16.39 6.05 -7.19
N SER A 109 17.30 7.03 -7.28
CA SER A 109 18.74 6.80 -7.29
C SER A 109 19.31 6.33 -5.94
N THR A 110 18.55 6.51 -4.86
CA THR A 110 18.94 6.00 -3.54
C THR A 110 18.85 4.47 -3.52
N PRO A 111 19.90 3.74 -3.10
CA PRO A 111 19.85 2.29 -3.00
C PRO A 111 18.67 1.83 -2.13
N VAL A 112 17.82 1.00 -2.70
CA VAL A 112 16.61 0.51 -2.03
C VAL A 112 16.98 -0.68 -1.13
N ALA A 113 16.55 -0.64 0.13
CA ALA A 113 16.73 -1.75 1.08
C ALA A 113 15.63 -2.82 0.97
N THR A 114 14.44 -2.44 0.49
CA THR A 114 13.29 -3.33 0.37
C THR A 114 13.42 -4.31 -0.79
N GLY A 115 13.26 -5.60 -0.51
CA GLY A 115 13.51 -6.66 -1.50
C GLY A 115 12.36 -6.93 -2.49
N HIS A 116 11.12 -6.69 -2.09
CA HIS A 116 9.94 -7.15 -2.84
C HIS A 116 8.83 -6.10 -2.89
N VAL A 117 8.23 -5.84 -4.06
CA VAL A 117 7.14 -4.87 -4.22
C VAL A 117 6.00 -5.45 -5.05
N LEU A 118 4.78 -5.43 -4.51
CA LEU A 118 3.54 -5.70 -5.25
C LEU A 118 2.77 -4.40 -5.46
N VAL A 119 2.43 -4.09 -6.70
CA VAL A 119 1.57 -2.96 -7.07
C VAL A 119 0.28 -3.47 -7.67
N CYS A 120 -0.84 -3.22 -7.03
CA CYS A 120 -2.18 -3.56 -7.48
C CYS A 120 -2.90 -2.29 -7.93
N THR A 121 -3.09 -2.07 -9.23
CA THR A 121 -3.67 -0.82 -9.73
C THR A 121 -4.70 -1.01 -10.84
N GLY A 122 -5.57 -0.02 -11.02
CA GLY A 122 -6.60 0.00 -12.04
C GLY A 122 -6.09 0.53 -13.37
N SER A 123 -6.51 -0.06 -14.49
CA SER A 123 -6.10 0.43 -15.82
C SER A 123 -6.69 1.78 -16.18
N ALA A 124 -7.78 2.18 -15.52
CA ALA A 124 -8.48 3.46 -15.68
C ALA A 124 -8.25 4.41 -14.50
N ASP A 125 -7.27 4.12 -13.64
CA ASP A 125 -6.90 5.00 -12.53
C ASP A 125 -6.10 6.22 -13.05
N PRO A 126 -6.62 7.45 -12.95
CA PRO A 126 -5.92 8.64 -13.44
C PRO A 126 -4.71 9.03 -12.57
N MET A 127 -4.58 8.48 -11.36
CA MET A 127 -3.45 8.70 -10.46
C MET A 127 -2.32 7.67 -10.67
N ALA A 128 -2.51 6.72 -11.58
CA ALA A 128 -1.56 5.68 -11.91
C ALA A 128 -1.55 5.40 -13.42
N THR A 129 -1.29 6.44 -14.24
CA THR A 129 -1.32 6.37 -15.70
C THR A 129 -0.33 5.34 -16.27
N ALA A 130 -0.48 4.99 -17.55
CA ALA A 130 0.45 4.06 -18.21
C ALA A 130 1.91 4.52 -18.12
N GLU A 131 2.14 5.82 -18.28
CA GLU A 131 3.46 6.45 -18.19
C GLU A 131 4.01 6.36 -16.77
N GLN A 132 3.19 6.63 -15.75
CA GLN A 132 3.60 6.54 -14.34
C GLN A 132 3.91 5.10 -13.93
N ARG A 133 3.10 4.13 -14.37
CA ARG A 133 3.36 2.70 -14.13
C ARG A 133 4.67 2.27 -14.80
N ALA A 134 4.91 2.68 -16.05
CA ALA A 134 6.15 2.37 -16.75
C ALA A 134 7.38 3.00 -16.09
N ALA A 135 7.27 4.25 -15.62
CA ALA A 135 8.34 4.91 -14.89
C ALA A 135 8.66 4.21 -13.57
N LEU A 136 7.63 3.82 -12.79
CA LEU A 136 7.80 3.11 -11.53
C LEU A 136 8.48 1.75 -11.74
N THR A 137 7.99 0.93 -12.67
CA THR A 137 8.56 -0.42 -12.88
C THR A 137 9.98 -0.36 -13.43
N ALA A 138 10.30 0.63 -14.27
CA ALA A 138 11.67 0.88 -14.72
C ALA A 138 12.58 1.27 -13.54
N ALA A 139 12.12 2.15 -12.64
CA ALA A 139 12.85 2.56 -11.46
C ALA A 139 13.11 1.41 -10.48
N LEU A 140 12.07 0.60 -10.17
CA LEU A 140 12.20 -0.58 -9.32
C LEU A 140 13.18 -1.61 -9.93
N THR A 141 13.10 -1.82 -11.25
CA THR A 141 14.05 -2.70 -11.96
C THR A 141 15.49 -2.19 -11.84
N ALA A 142 15.70 -0.89 -12.08
CA ALA A 142 17.03 -0.27 -11.99
C ALA A 142 17.60 -0.32 -10.57
N ALA A 143 16.74 -0.28 -9.54
CA ALA A 143 17.11 -0.42 -8.14
C ALA A 143 17.33 -1.89 -7.71
N GLY A 144 17.13 -2.87 -8.60
CA GLY A 144 17.29 -4.29 -8.29
C GLY A 144 16.20 -4.89 -7.40
N VAL A 145 15.05 -4.21 -7.29
CA VAL A 145 13.90 -4.66 -6.50
C VAL A 145 13.15 -5.74 -7.27
N SER A 146 12.79 -6.85 -6.61
CA SER A 146 11.86 -7.81 -7.21
C SER A 146 10.44 -7.22 -7.17
N TRP A 147 9.79 -7.06 -8.32
CA TRP A 147 8.48 -6.40 -8.36
C TRP A 147 7.46 -7.15 -9.21
N GLU A 148 6.20 -6.94 -8.84
CA GLU A 148 5.01 -7.42 -9.56
C GLU A 148 4.02 -6.25 -9.72
N LEU A 149 3.44 -6.12 -10.92
CA LEU A 149 2.40 -5.15 -11.22
C LEU A 149 1.15 -5.88 -11.72
N ASP A 150 0.11 -5.84 -10.89
CA ASP A 150 -1.23 -6.29 -11.24
C ASP A 150 -2.05 -5.12 -11.79
N LEU A 151 -2.44 -5.22 -13.06
CA LEU A 151 -3.24 -4.20 -13.74
C LEU A 151 -4.67 -4.71 -13.97
N TYR A 152 -5.64 -4.12 -13.28
CA TYR A 152 -7.04 -4.53 -13.37
C TYR A 152 -7.80 -3.69 -14.41
N GLY A 153 -8.18 -4.34 -15.51
CA GLY A 153 -8.88 -3.72 -16.63
C GLY A 153 -10.20 -3.04 -16.22
N GLY A 154 -10.30 -1.74 -16.47
CA GLY A 154 -11.48 -0.90 -16.21
C GLY A 154 -11.60 -0.40 -14.76
N ALA A 155 -10.81 -0.93 -13.83
CA ALA A 155 -10.81 -0.45 -12.46
C ALA A 155 -10.21 0.96 -12.38
N LYS A 156 -10.79 1.78 -11.50
CA LYS A 156 -10.41 3.17 -11.23
C LYS A 156 -9.77 3.29 -9.85
N HIS A 157 -9.49 4.50 -9.40
CA HIS A 157 -8.94 4.72 -8.07
C HIS A 157 -9.89 4.21 -6.96
N ALA A 158 -9.31 3.80 -5.83
CA ALA A 158 -10.02 3.24 -4.68
C ALA A 158 -10.97 2.06 -5.00
N PHE A 159 -10.65 1.25 -6.02
CA PHE A 159 -11.49 0.12 -6.47
C PHE A 159 -11.81 -0.92 -5.39
N THR A 160 -11.05 -0.96 -4.28
CA THR A 160 -11.31 -1.85 -3.15
C THR A 160 -12.34 -1.34 -2.15
N SER A 161 -12.78 -0.08 -2.26
CA SER A 161 -13.64 0.56 -1.27
C SER A 161 -15.11 0.48 -1.69
N PRO A 162 -15.98 -0.24 -0.96
CA PRO A 162 -17.43 -0.22 -1.23
C PRO A 162 -18.04 1.19 -1.12
N ARG A 163 -17.42 2.10 -0.37
CA ARG A 163 -17.84 3.51 -0.29
C ARG A 163 -17.69 4.23 -1.63
N ALA A 164 -16.78 3.78 -2.49
CA ALA A 164 -16.58 4.33 -3.83
C ALA A 164 -17.73 3.98 -4.80
N GLN A 165 -18.64 3.07 -4.43
CA GLN A 165 -19.80 2.72 -5.26
C GLN A 165 -20.72 3.92 -5.53
N HIS A 166 -20.79 4.87 -4.59
CA HIS A 166 -21.61 6.08 -4.70
C HIS A 166 -20.74 7.35 -4.72
N SER A 167 -19.54 7.24 -5.28
CA SER A 167 -18.63 8.38 -5.40
C SER A 167 -19.28 9.54 -6.16
N PRO A 168 -19.12 10.81 -5.72
CA PRO A 168 -19.53 11.98 -6.51
C PRO A 168 -18.67 12.15 -7.77
N ASN A 169 -17.51 11.49 -7.84
CA ASN A 169 -16.55 11.53 -8.93
C ASN A 169 -16.31 10.11 -9.51
N PRO A 170 -17.33 9.47 -10.10
CA PRO A 170 -17.28 8.06 -10.54
C PRO A 170 -16.30 7.80 -11.69
N GLU A 171 -15.81 8.85 -12.37
CA GLU A 171 -14.76 8.74 -13.38
C GLU A 171 -13.36 8.59 -12.80
N VAL A 172 -13.16 9.00 -11.55
CA VAL A 172 -11.86 8.93 -10.85
C VAL A 172 -11.87 7.82 -9.81
N VAL A 173 -12.94 7.72 -9.04
CA VAL A 173 -13.08 6.82 -7.89
C VAL A 173 -14.32 5.96 -8.06
N ALA A 174 -14.16 4.65 -8.16
CA ALA A 174 -15.28 3.72 -8.33
C ALA A 174 -14.96 2.34 -7.76
N TYR A 175 -15.94 1.72 -7.08
CA TYR A 175 -15.82 0.36 -6.58
C TYR A 175 -15.86 -0.67 -7.72
N ASP A 176 -14.92 -1.63 -7.72
CA ASP A 176 -14.93 -2.79 -8.60
C ASP A 176 -14.69 -4.04 -7.74
N ALA A 177 -15.76 -4.79 -7.46
CA ALA A 177 -15.71 -5.97 -6.61
C ALA A 177 -14.76 -7.06 -7.12
N ARG A 178 -14.61 -7.19 -8.44
CA ARG A 178 -13.73 -8.19 -9.06
C ARG A 178 -12.27 -7.79 -8.88
N ALA A 179 -11.93 -6.53 -9.15
CA ALA A 179 -10.59 -6.00 -8.91
C ALA A 179 -10.24 -6.04 -7.42
N ALA A 180 -11.20 -5.73 -6.55
CA ALA A 180 -11.03 -5.80 -5.10
C ALA A 180 -10.66 -7.20 -4.62
N ALA A 181 -11.40 -8.22 -5.06
CA ALA A 181 -11.12 -9.61 -4.71
C ALA A 181 -9.74 -10.05 -5.23
N ARG A 182 -9.41 -9.73 -6.48
CA ARG A 182 -8.10 -10.08 -7.07
C ARG A 182 -6.92 -9.42 -6.35
N ALA A 183 -7.06 -8.14 -5.99
CA ALA A 183 -6.02 -7.43 -5.23
C ALA A 183 -5.82 -8.03 -3.83
N TRP A 184 -6.90 -8.48 -3.20
CA TRP A 184 -6.83 -9.20 -1.92
C TRP A 184 -6.09 -10.53 -2.08
N ASP A 185 -6.47 -11.35 -3.06
CA ASP A 185 -5.81 -12.64 -3.31
C ASP A 185 -4.32 -12.47 -3.65
N ALA A 186 -3.98 -11.45 -4.45
CA ALA A 186 -2.59 -11.10 -4.75
C ALA A 186 -1.81 -10.67 -3.51
N THR A 187 -2.42 -9.84 -2.64
CA THR A 187 -1.83 -9.41 -1.36
C THR A 187 -1.56 -10.62 -0.47
N VAL A 188 -2.53 -11.50 -0.29
CA VAL A 188 -2.40 -12.70 0.55
C VAL A 188 -1.33 -13.65 0.01
N ARG A 189 -1.32 -13.89 -1.31
CA ARG A 189 -0.26 -14.68 -1.96
C ARG A 189 1.13 -14.09 -1.70
N PHE A 190 1.28 -12.79 -1.93
CA PHE A 190 2.56 -12.08 -1.73
C PHE A 190 3.05 -12.20 -0.28
N LEU A 191 2.15 -12.04 0.69
CA LEU A 191 2.50 -12.22 2.10
C LEU A 191 2.94 -13.66 2.41
N HIS A 192 2.23 -14.68 1.92
CA HIS A 192 2.64 -16.07 2.15
C HIS A 192 3.95 -16.45 1.44
N GLU A 193 4.27 -15.85 0.30
CA GLU A 193 5.57 -16.01 -0.35
C GLU A 193 6.71 -15.48 0.54
N LEU A 194 6.50 -14.32 1.17
CA LEU A 194 7.47 -13.72 2.08
C LEU A 194 7.53 -14.42 3.45
N PHE A 195 6.42 -15.02 3.88
CA PHE A 195 6.25 -15.67 5.18
C PHE A 195 5.68 -17.10 5.06
N PRO A 196 6.42 -18.05 4.47
CA PRO A 196 5.91 -19.41 4.24
C PRO A 196 5.61 -20.19 5.53
N ALA A 197 6.15 -19.76 6.66
CA ALA A 197 5.89 -20.36 7.98
C ALA A 197 4.57 -19.90 8.61
N VAL A 198 4.01 -18.76 8.17
CA VAL A 198 2.66 -18.32 8.55
C VAL A 198 1.70 -19.16 7.73
N ARG A 199 1.39 -20.37 8.24
CA ARG A 199 0.45 -21.27 7.59
C ARG A 199 -0.94 -20.67 7.65
N LEU A 200 -1.61 -20.65 6.50
CA LEU A 200 -3.07 -20.55 6.39
C LEU A 200 -3.66 -21.41 7.49
N ALA A 201 -4.44 -20.82 8.40
CA ALA A 201 -5.32 -21.59 9.27
C ALA A 201 -6.19 -22.44 8.33
N ALA A 202 -5.82 -23.71 8.15
CA ALA A 202 -6.63 -24.65 7.41
C ALA A 202 -7.97 -24.63 8.15
N GLY A 203 -8.99 -24.09 7.49
CA GLY A 203 -10.32 -23.94 8.05
C GLY A 203 -10.72 -25.26 8.69
N SER A 204 -11.23 -25.18 9.92
CA SER A 204 -11.94 -26.29 10.52
C SER A 204 -13.17 -26.58 9.66
N ALA A 205 -13.00 -27.44 8.66
CA ALA A 205 -14.10 -28.19 8.09
C ALA A 205 -14.50 -29.23 9.15
N ALA A 206 -15.50 -28.88 9.94
CA ALA A 206 -16.33 -29.80 10.71
C ALA A 206 -17.76 -29.69 10.17
#